data_AF-A0A7Y7IU98-F1
#
_entry.id   AF-A0A7Y7IU98-F1
#
_cell.length_a   1.000
_cell.length_b   1.000
_cell.length_c   1.000
_cell.angle_alpha   90.00
_cell.angle_beta   90.00
_cell.angle_gamma   90.00
#
_symmetry.space_group_name_H-M   'P 1'
#
loop_
_entity.id
_entity.type
_entity.pdbx_description
1 polymer ?
#
loop_
_entity_poly.entity_id
_entity_poly.type
_entity_poly.pdbx_seq_one_letter_code
_entity_poly.pdbx_strand_id
1 'polypeptide(L)'
;MTDEPPLPPDQWLAMGGDLTNCLWTSTGDPMFYEDLPITGALKARLEAWERWASEYEDFLPREKRAPFDLEGFTASGLDIACALKAELPDWTIVYRDEFRWQYQQELGLTLAECQYEV
;
A
#
# COMPACT_ATOMS: atom_id res chain seq x y z
N MET A 1 -1.24 11.76 -28.71
CA MET A 1 -0.56 12.31 -27.53
C MET A 1 -0.50 11.18 -26.55
N THR A 2 0.69 10.64 -26.34
CA THR A 2 0.95 9.64 -25.31
C THR A 2 0.96 10.41 -23.99
N ASP A 3 -0.20 10.53 -23.37
CA ASP A 3 -0.30 10.89 -21.95
C ASP A 3 0.13 9.65 -21.17
N GLU A 4 1.44 9.46 -21.08
CA GLU A 4 2.00 8.56 -20.08
C GLU A 4 1.88 9.31 -18.75
N PRO A 5 1.13 8.79 -17.76
CA PRO A 5 0.97 9.46 -16.50
C PRO A 5 2.35 9.74 -15.88
N PRO A 6 2.58 10.96 -15.37
CA PRO A 6 3.89 11.33 -14.88
C PRO A 6 4.20 10.51 -13.63
N LEU A 7 5.21 9.63 -13.75
CA LEU A 7 5.82 8.97 -12.61
C LEU A 7 6.35 10.02 -11.61
N PRO A 8 6.34 9.72 -10.31
CA PRO A 8 6.89 10.61 -9.30
C PRO A 8 8.36 10.96 -9.63
N PRO A 9 8.72 12.24 -9.74
CA PRO A 9 10.07 12.64 -10.16
C PRO A 9 11.14 12.27 -9.12
N ASP A 10 10.73 12.02 -7.88
CA ASP A 10 11.58 11.63 -6.76
C ASP A 10 11.65 10.11 -6.54
N GLN A 11 10.99 9.31 -7.40
CA GLN A 11 11.06 7.84 -7.36
C GLN A 11 10.71 7.29 -5.97
N TRP A 12 9.70 7.89 -5.34
CA TRP A 12 9.24 7.54 -4.01
C TRP A 12 7.81 7.02 -4.05
N LEU A 13 7.56 5.92 -3.35
CA LEU A 13 6.26 5.27 -3.26
C LEU A 13 6.01 4.80 -1.84
N ALA A 14 4.87 5.16 -1.26
CA ALA A 14 4.34 4.52 -0.07
C ALA A 14 3.23 3.55 -0.42
N MET A 15 3.24 2.39 0.25
CA MET A 15 2.26 1.33 0.10
C MET A 15 1.57 1.05 1.43
N GLY A 16 0.24 0.96 1.41
CA GLY A 16 -0.61 0.64 2.55
C GLY A 16 -0.88 1.80 3.50
N GLY A 17 -1.35 1.47 4.70
CA GLY A 17 -1.82 2.38 5.75
C GLY A 17 -3.17 3.03 5.43
N ASP A 18 -3.71 2.81 4.23
CA ASP A 18 -5.01 3.28 3.84
C ASP A 18 -5.66 2.19 3.00
N LEU A 19 -6.81 1.70 3.47
CA LEU A 19 -7.53 0.60 2.84
C LEU A 19 -8.51 1.11 1.76
N THR A 20 -8.59 2.44 1.58
CA THR A 20 -9.26 3.09 0.45
C THR A 20 -8.33 3.26 -0.76
N ASN A 21 -7.05 3.54 -0.53
CA ASN A 21 -6.02 3.64 -1.57
C ASN A 21 -4.69 3.08 -1.07
N CYS A 22 -4.17 2.13 -1.82
CA CYS A 22 -3.02 1.34 -1.41
C CYS A 22 -1.67 1.96 -1.75
N LEU A 23 -1.61 2.96 -2.64
CA LEU A 23 -0.37 3.51 -3.19
C LEU A 23 -0.37 5.03 -3.19
N TRP A 24 0.76 5.63 -2.77
CA TRP A 24 0.88 7.06 -2.53
C TRP A 24 2.23 7.60 -2.99
N THR A 25 2.23 8.79 -3.59
CA THR A 25 3.44 9.58 -3.81
C THR A 25 3.94 10.19 -2.50
N SER A 26 5.15 10.75 -2.52
CA SER A 26 5.74 11.48 -1.37
C SER A 26 4.99 12.76 -1.02
N THR A 27 4.24 13.33 -1.98
CA THR A 27 3.38 14.48 -1.81
C THR A 27 2.02 14.11 -1.20
N GLY A 28 1.73 12.81 -1.07
CA GLY A 28 0.45 12.30 -0.57
C GLY A 28 -0.64 12.22 -1.64
N ASP A 29 -0.28 12.27 -2.92
CA ASP A 29 -1.21 12.04 -4.02
C ASP A 29 -1.36 10.53 -4.27
N PRO A 30 -2.56 10.05 -4.62
CA PRO A 30 -2.77 8.64 -4.95
C PRO A 30 -2.00 8.26 -6.22
N MET A 31 -1.52 7.03 -6.27
CA MET A 31 -0.86 6.47 -7.44
C MET A 31 -1.56 5.19 -7.88
N PHE A 32 -1.69 4.98 -9.19
CA PHE A 32 -2.28 3.77 -9.73
C PHE A 32 -1.18 2.77 -10.08
N TYR A 33 -1.38 1.50 -9.71
CA TYR A 33 -0.43 0.43 -10.05
C TYR A 33 -0.25 0.24 -11.56
N GLU A 34 -1.23 0.67 -12.36
CA GLU A 34 -1.20 0.66 -13.82
C GLU A 34 -0.08 1.52 -14.39
N ASP A 35 0.26 2.60 -13.68
CA ASP A 35 1.23 3.59 -14.10
C ASP A 35 2.66 3.18 -13.75
N LEU A 36 2.84 2.25 -12.80
CA LEU A 36 4.15 1.81 -12.34
C LEU A 36 4.93 1.08 -13.45
N PRO A 37 6.25 1.33 -13.58
CA PRO A 37 7.10 0.69 -14.59
C PRO A 37 7.57 -0.71 -14.13
N ILE A 38 6.60 -1.58 -13.79
CA ILE A 38 6.80 -2.93 -13.24
C ILE A 38 6.21 -4.00 -14.14
N THR A 39 6.56 -5.26 -13.89
CA THR A 39 6.07 -6.40 -14.65
C THR A 39 4.56 -6.58 -14.52
N GLY A 40 3.92 -7.10 -15.57
CA GLY A 40 2.49 -7.40 -15.53
C GLY A 40 2.10 -8.40 -14.44
N ALA A 41 3.02 -9.28 -14.03
CA ALA A 41 2.80 -10.20 -12.92
C ALA A 41 2.71 -9.47 -11.58
N LEU A 42 3.56 -8.47 -11.34
CA LEU A 42 3.50 -7.67 -10.13
C LEU A 42 2.28 -6.72 -10.13
N LYS A 43 1.90 -6.16 -11.30
CA LYS A 43 0.64 -5.42 -11.44
C LYS A 43 -0.58 -6.25 -11.05
N ALA A 44 -0.67 -7.50 -11.52
CA ALA A 44 -1.77 -8.39 -11.17
C ALA A 44 -1.83 -8.72 -9.65
N ARG A 45 -0.67 -8.78 -8.98
CA ARG A 45 -0.61 -8.96 -7.52
C ARG A 45 -1.11 -7.71 -6.78
N LEU A 46 -0.71 -6.52 -7.23
CA LEU A 46 -1.20 -5.24 -6.70
C LEU A 46 -2.70 -5.08 -6.89
N GLU A 47 -3.21 -5.31 -8.10
CA GLU A 47 -4.65 -5.28 -8.39
C GLU A 47 -5.45 -6.21 -7.46
N ALA A 48 -4.97 -7.45 -7.28
CA ALA A 48 -5.62 -8.41 -6.40
C ALA A 48 -5.61 -7.94 -4.94
N TRP A 49 -4.52 -7.32 -4.49
CA TRP A 49 -4.40 -6.77 -3.15
C TRP A 49 -5.30 -5.55 -2.94
N GLU A 50 -5.33 -4.59 -3.87
CA GLU A 50 -6.23 -3.43 -3.82
C GLU A 50 -7.70 -3.85 -3.81
N ARG A 51 -8.06 -4.84 -4.64
CA ARG A 51 -9.42 -5.40 -4.62
C ARG A 51 -9.73 -6.05 -3.28
N TRP A 52 -8.78 -6.75 -2.67
CA TRP A 52 -8.98 -7.32 -1.34
C TRP A 52 -9.18 -6.22 -0.30
N ALA A 53 -8.43 -5.11 -0.37
CA ALA A 53 -8.62 -3.96 0.51
C ALA A 53 -10.04 -3.40 0.44
N SER A 54 -10.66 -3.39 -0.75
CA SER A 54 -12.04 -2.91 -0.95
C SER A 54 -13.11 -3.75 -0.23
N GLU A 55 -12.78 -4.97 0.21
CA GLU A 55 -13.65 -5.77 1.07
C GLU A 55 -13.64 -5.30 2.54
N TYR A 56 -12.63 -4.52 2.92
CA TYR A 56 -12.54 -3.93 4.25
C TYR A 56 -13.42 -2.68 4.36
N GLU A 57 -14.46 -2.79 5.16
CA GLU A 57 -15.44 -1.71 5.39
C GLU A 57 -14.89 -0.64 6.37
N ASP A 58 -13.73 -0.04 6.09
CA ASP A 58 -13.08 0.93 6.97
C ASP A 58 -13.97 2.14 7.34
N PHE A 59 -14.86 2.54 6.44
CA PHE A 59 -15.84 3.59 6.65
C PHE A 59 -16.88 3.26 7.73
N LEU A 60 -17.05 1.98 8.10
CA LEU A 60 -17.93 1.56 9.19
C LEU A 60 -17.21 1.59 10.54
N PRO A 61 -17.95 1.82 11.65
CA PRO A 61 -17.46 1.51 12.98
C PRO A 61 -16.97 0.07 13.06
N ARG A 62 -15.86 -0.16 13.78
CA ARG A 62 -15.18 -1.46 13.83
C ARG A 62 -16.08 -2.61 14.25
N GLU A 63 -17.02 -2.39 15.16
CA GLU A 63 -17.94 -3.44 15.63
C GLU A 63 -18.95 -3.89 14.56
N LYS A 64 -19.07 -3.13 13.45
CA LYS A 64 -19.96 -3.40 12.34
C LYS A 64 -19.25 -3.92 11.09
N ARG A 65 -17.92 -3.94 11.08
CA ARG A 65 -17.13 -4.41 9.94
C ARG A 65 -17.27 -5.93 9.81
N ALA A 66 -17.41 -6.41 8.58
CA ALA A 66 -17.29 -7.84 8.30
C ALA A 66 -15.92 -8.40 8.78
N PRO A 67 -15.84 -9.70 9.13
CA PRO A 67 -14.56 -10.34 9.39
C PRO A 67 -13.61 -10.16 8.20
N PHE A 68 -12.42 -9.64 8.48
CA PHE A 68 -11.38 -9.39 7.49
C PHE A 68 -10.05 -9.93 8.01
N ASP A 69 -9.35 -10.69 7.17
CA ASP A 69 -8.03 -11.23 7.51
C ASP A 69 -6.96 -10.14 7.34
N LEU A 70 -6.89 -9.25 8.33
CA LEU A 70 -5.93 -8.14 8.33
C LEU A 70 -4.48 -8.63 8.42
N GLU A 71 -4.21 -9.71 9.15
CA GLU A 71 -2.86 -10.26 9.27
C GLU A 71 -2.38 -10.80 7.93
N GLY A 72 -3.22 -11.58 7.22
CA GLY A 72 -2.93 -12.06 5.87
C GLY A 72 -2.81 -10.92 4.87
N PHE A 73 -3.68 -9.91 4.95
CA PHE A 73 -3.61 -8.72 4.11
C PHE A 73 -2.29 -7.95 4.31
N THR A 74 -1.87 -7.77 5.57
CA THR A 74 -0.60 -7.11 5.94
C THR A 74 0.59 -7.90 5.41
N ALA A 75 0.62 -9.21 5.63
CA ALA A 75 1.69 -10.06 5.13
C ALA A 75 1.80 -10.04 3.60
N SER A 76 0.67 -10.06 2.90
CA SER A 76 0.61 -9.94 1.43
C SER A 76 1.10 -8.57 0.96
N GLY A 77 0.75 -7.49 1.65
CA GLY A 77 1.20 -6.14 1.32
C GLY A 77 2.72 -5.99 1.43
N LEU A 78 3.30 -6.52 2.52
CA LEU A 78 4.76 -6.51 2.71
C LEU A 78 5.49 -7.30 1.62
N ASP A 79 4.98 -8.48 1.27
CA ASP A 79 5.55 -9.32 0.21
C ASP A 79 5.53 -8.62 -1.18
N ILE A 80 4.47 -7.87 -1.46
CA ILE A 80 4.38 -7.04 -2.67
C ILE A 80 5.34 -5.84 -2.59
N ALA A 81 5.46 -5.17 -1.45
CA ALA A 81 6.38 -4.05 -1.27
C ALA A 81 7.84 -4.47 -1.50
N CYS A 82 8.25 -5.62 -0.96
CA CYS A 82 9.57 -6.21 -1.22
C CYS A 82 9.76 -6.54 -2.72
N ALA A 83 8.72 -7.04 -3.40
CA ALA A 83 8.78 -7.29 -4.84
C ALA A 83 8.88 -5.99 -5.66
N LEU A 84 8.21 -4.92 -5.24
CA LEU A 84 8.36 -3.59 -5.84
C LEU A 84 9.79 -3.09 -5.71
N LYS A 85 10.40 -3.20 -4.52
CA LYS A 85 11.80 -2.83 -4.33
C LYS A 85 12.75 -3.63 -5.22
N ALA A 86 12.47 -4.92 -5.44
CA ALA A 86 13.28 -5.76 -6.31
C ALA A 86 13.21 -5.35 -7.79
N GLU A 87 12.05 -4.90 -8.27
CA GLU A 87 11.89 -4.41 -9.65
C GLU A 87 12.27 -2.92 -9.82
N LEU A 88 12.18 -2.14 -8.75
CA LEU A 88 12.47 -0.70 -8.69
C LEU A 88 13.57 -0.41 -7.64
N PRO A 89 14.81 -0.89 -7.84
CA PRO A 89 15.85 -0.81 -6.81
C PRO A 89 16.24 0.62 -6.42
N ASP A 90 16.19 1.53 -7.40
CA ASP A 90 16.52 2.95 -7.22
C ASP A 90 15.38 3.74 -6.54
N TRP A 91 14.19 3.15 -6.43
CA TRP A 91 13.05 3.81 -5.81
C TRP A 91 13.07 3.62 -4.29
N THR A 92 12.61 4.64 -3.58
CA THR A 92 12.31 4.51 -2.15
C THR A 92 10.91 3.91 -2.01
N ILE A 93 10.82 2.69 -1.51
CA ILE A 93 9.54 2.00 -1.29
C ILE A 93 9.29 1.94 0.22
N VAL A 94 8.28 2.67 0.68
CA VAL A 94 7.87 2.70 2.09
C VAL A 94 6.65 1.81 2.26
N TYR A 95 6.78 0.75 3.05
CA TYR A 95 5.64 -0.04 3.47
C TYR A 95 5.07 0.50 4.77
N ARG A 96 3.76 0.76 4.80
CA ARG A 96 2.97 1.06 5.99
C ARG A 96 2.29 -0.23 6.43
N ASP A 97 2.73 -0.77 7.55
CA ASP A 97 2.21 -1.99 8.15
C ASP A 97 0.75 -1.80 8.52
N GLU A 98 -0.14 -2.43 7.75
CA GLU A 98 -1.59 -2.26 7.87
C GLU A 98 -2.09 -2.65 9.25
N PHE A 99 -1.62 -3.76 9.80
CA PHE A 99 -2.00 -4.17 11.15
C PHE A 99 -1.61 -3.09 12.17
N ARG A 100 -0.36 -2.64 12.17
CA ARG A 100 0.09 -1.58 13.09
C ARG A 100 -0.66 -0.28 12.87
N TRP A 101 -0.93 0.07 11.61
CA TRP A 101 -1.61 1.29 11.25
C TRP A 101 -3.06 1.32 11.74
N GLN A 102 -3.82 0.25 11.46
CA GLN A 102 -5.21 0.12 11.88
C GLN A 102 -5.34 0.03 13.41
N TYR A 103 -4.32 -0.49 14.10
CA TYR A 103 -4.30 -0.67 15.57
C TYR A 103 -3.41 0.35 16.30
N GLN A 104 -2.95 1.41 15.63
CA GLN A 104 -1.90 2.30 16.16
C GLN A 104 -2.25 2.88 17.53
N GLN A 105 -3.51 3.28 17.74
CA GLN A 105 -3.98 3.90 18.98
C GLN A 105 -4.02 2.88 20.13
N GLU A 106 -4.42 1.65 19.83
CA GLU A 106 -4.58 0.56 20.80
C GLU A 106 -3.21 0.01 21.23
N LEU A 107 -2.26 0.03 20.31
CA LEU A 107 -0.88 -0.38 20.54
C LEU A 107 0.01 0.76 21.08
N GLY A 108 -0.50 2.00 21.11
CA GLY A 108 0.26 3.17 21.54
C GLY A 108 1.44 3.52 20.63
N LEU A 109 1.32 3.20 19.34
CA LEU A 109 2.35 3.42 18.33
C LEU A 109 2.28 4.82 17.73
N THR A 110 3.43 5.36 17.38
CA THR A 110 3.58 6.53 16.52
C THR A 110 3.49 6.15 15.04
N LEU A 111 3.17 7.12 14.17
CA LEU A 111 3.15 6.88 12.71
C LEU A 111 4.48 6.33 12.18
N ALA A 112 5.60 6.78 12.75
CA ALA A 112 6.93 6.31 12.36
C ALA A 112 7.17 4.83 12.70
N GLU A 113 6.47 4.27 13.69
CA GLU A 113 6.58 2.86 14.07
C GLU A 113 5.68 1.94 13.22
N CYS A 114 4.76 2.54 12.47
CA CYS A 114 3.85 1.85 11.56
C CYS A 114 4.37 1.82 10.12
N GLN A 115 5.50 2.45 9.81
CA GLN A 115 6.02 2.49 8.44
C GLN A 115 7.54 2.33 8.39
N TYR A 116 8.04 1.69 7.33
CA TYR A 116 9.47 1.48 7.12
C TYR A 116 9.78 1.31 5.63
N GLU A 117 10.99 1.67 5.23
CA GLU A 117 11.49 1.36 3.89
C GLU A 117 11.79 -0.15 3.78
N VAL A 118 11.44 -0.73 2.64
CA VAL A 118 11.70 -2.15 2.29
C VAL A 118 12.79 -2.29 1.24
#